data_AF-A0A949N206-F1
#
_entry.id   AF-A0A949N206-F1
#
_cell.length_a   1.000
_cell.length_b   1.000
_cell.length_c   1.000
_cell.angle_alpha   90.00
_cell.angle_beta   90.00
_cell.angle_gamma   90.00
#
_symmetry.space_group_name_H-M   'P 1'
#
loop_
_entity.id
_entity.type
_entity.pdbx_description
1 polymer ?
#
loop_
_entity_poly.entity_id
_entity_poly.type
_entity_poly.pdbx_seq_one_letter_code
_entity_poly.pdbx_strand_id
1 'polypeptide(L)'
;MFVVVFLVITCVVVSAHWYLWRRLVRDVSVPGGWWRRTGTVLAFAMPSLLVAAMITTRSDVPFALQRTLAWPGLMWFAVVVYLLLTLLVLEAVRPLVLRLLRRRDARRAGADGSERPAAEEAPAALATTGSAHADSAPDRPVTSVAGHTEPAGAADAAPPVEAALGPDSDPACGTATAVADKPATATAAPPADGASPGSDGTNNPDGTPERNGSHRLGTAAPTAPAPSETPATAGRGGCDGPADASRRRFVARAAAITAGTVATVTVGAGTHSVLAAGPKVKRVDVTLAKLPPAADGYRITLISDIHMSPVIGRGVTQRIVERANATDPDLIAIAGDLVDGQVKNLRGAAQPLGRLRAREGVFFATGNHEYYSGYEEWNSHLAGALGIRVLRNEREELRHFDIVGVNDLAGEEHGDAPDLPKALAGRDGKRPAVLIAHQPAMIDEAKQHGVDLQLSGHTHGGQMFPGNFLAALANPTLVGLERYGDTQLYVTRGAGSWGPPVRVGAEPDITVLTLRAGRS
;
A
#
# COMPACT_ATOMS: atom_id res chain seq x y z
N MET A 1 24.13 -10.69 5.75
CA MET A 1 22.96 -9.85 6.09
C MET A 1 21.93 -9.83 4.95
N PHE A 2 22.20 -9.18 3.82
CA PHE A 2 21.23 -8.91 2.72
C PHE A 2 20.30 -10.07 2.32
N VAL A 3 20.83 -11.30 2.12
CA VAL A 3 20.01 -12.47 1.74
C VAL A 3 18.89 -12.76 2.74
N VAL A 4 19.15 -12.62 4.05
CA VAL A 4 18.15 -12.84 5.11
C VAL A 4 17.07 -11.77 5.05
N VAL A 5 17.45 -10.50 4.88
CA VAL A 5 16.52 -9.36 4.74
C VAL A 5 15.62 -9.55 3.52
N PHE A 6 16.20 -9.93 2.37
CA PHE A 6 15.47 -10.22 1.13
C PHE A 6 14.47 -11.36 1.29
N LEU A 7 14.86 -12.46 1.94
CA LEU A 7 13.98 -13.61 2.21
C LEU A 7 12.83 -13.23 3.16
N VAL A 8 13.10 -12.43 4.21
CA VAL A 8 12.07 -11.92 5.13
C VAL A 8 11.08 -11.02 4.41
N ILE A 9 11.54 -10.04 3.62
CA ILE A 9 10.67 -9.15 2.83
C ILE A 9 9.82 -9.97 1.85
N THR A 10 10.42 -10.92 1.13
CA THR A 10 9.72 -11.79 0.19
C THR A 10 8.65 -12.63 0.91
N CYS A 11 8.96 -13.21 2.06
CA CYS A 11 8.02 -13.98 2.87
C CYS A 11 6.83 -13.12 3.35
N VAL A 12 7.08 -11.88 3.80
CA VAL A 12 6.03 -10.93 4.20
C VAL A 12 5.14 -10.57 3.01
N VAL A 13 5.72 -10.22 1.86
CA VAL A 13 4.97 -9.86 0.64
C VAL A 13 4.11 -11.03 0.15
N VAL A 14 4.66 -12.24 0.08
CA VAL A 14 3.90 -13.45 -0.34
C VAL A 14 2.78 -13.76 0.66
N SER A 15 3.05 -13.69 1.96
CA SER A 15 2.05 -13.95 3.02
C SER A 15 0.91 -12.93 2.98
N ALA A 16 1.22 -11.66 2.77
CA ALA A 16 0.25 -10.58 2.63
C ALA A 16 -0.67 -10.80 1.41
N HIS A 17 -0.09 -11.12 0.24
CA HIS A 17 -0.88 -11.36 -0.97
C HIS A 17 -1.69 -12.65 -0.90
N TRP A 18 -1.19 -13.71 -0.25
CA TRP A 18 -1.96 -14.91 0.06
C TRP A 18 -3.16 -14.61 0.99
N TYR A 19 -2.96 -13.76 2.01
CA TYR A 19 -4.03 -13.33 2.92
C TYR A 19 -5.09 -12.49 2.18
N LEU A 20 -4.67 -11.53 1.35
CA LEU A 20 -5.59 -10.74 0.52
C LEU A 20 -6.35 -11.63 -0.47
N TRP A 21 -5.68 -12.54 -1.17
CA TRP A 21 -6.33 -13.54 -2.02
C TRP A 21 -7.35 -14.38 -1.24
N ARG A 22 -7.00 -14.82 -0.03
CA ARG A 22 -7.92 -15.59 0.82
C ARG A 22 -9.17 -14.79 1.16
N ARG A 23 -9.05 -13.55 1.63
CA ARG A 23 -10.18 -12.75 2.11
C ARG A 23 -11.00 -12.11 0.98
N LEU A 24 -10.36 -11.63 -0.08
CA LEU A 24 -10.99 -10.88 -1.17
C LEU A 24 -11.35 -11.73 -2.39
N VAL A 25 -10.83 -12.95 -2.51
CA VAL A 25 -11.11 -13.86 -3.64
C VAL A 25 -11.68 -15.19 -3.15
N ARG A 26 -10.95 -15.96 -2.33
CA ARG A 26 -11.36 -17.31 -1.90
C ARG A 26 -12.63 -17.32 -1.04
N ASP A 27 -12.73 -16.44 -0.05
CA ASP A 27 -13.84 -16.44 0.92
C ASP A 27 -15.16 -15.86 0.35
N VAL A 28 -15.12 -15.17 -0.80
CA VAL A 28 -16.28 -14.47 -1.40
C VAL A 28 -16.84 -15.11 -2.69
N SER A 29 -16.01 -15.91 -3.37
CA SER A 29 -16.32 -16.51 -4.68
C SER A 29 -16.64 -18.02 -4.58
N VAL A 30 -17.23 -18.56 -5.66
CA VAL A 30 -17.47 -20.00 -5.80
C VAL A 30 -16.26 -20.65 -6.51
N PRO A 31 -15.84 -21.87 -6.15
CA PRO A 31 -14.85 -22.63 -6.91
C PRO A 31 -15.19 -22.72 -8.41
N GLY A 32 -14.17 -22.77 -9.28
CA GLY A 32 -14.33 -22.83 -10.74
C GLY A 32 -14.73 -21.52 -11.45
N GLY A 33 -15.52 -20.66 -10.77
CA GLY A 33 -16.10 -19.44 -11.35
C GLY A 33 -15.06 -18.40 -11.80
N TRP A 34 -15.41 -17.62 -12.84
CA TRP A 34 -14.49 -16.70 -13.53
C TRP A 34 -13.86 -15.66 -12.59
N TRP A 35 -14.64 -15.02 -11.71
CA TRP A 35 -14.10 -14.07 -10.73
C TRP A 35 -13.00 -14.66 -9.85
N ARG A 36 -13.11 -15.96 -9.50
CA ARG A 36 -12.08 -16.64 -8.71
C ARG A 36 -10.78 -16.79 -9.50
N ARG A 37 -10.86 -17.03 -10.81
CA ARG A 37 -9.69 -17.11 -11.70
C ARG A 37 -9.03 -15.75 -11.83
N THR A 38 -9.78 -14.72 -12.25
CA THR A 38 -9.26 -13.35 -12.44
C THR A 38 -8.68 -12.77 -11.15
N GLY A 39 -9.38 -12.90 -10.02
CA GLY A 39 -8.86 -12.45 -8.73
C GLY A 39 -7.61 -13.21 -8.26
N THR A 40 -7.45 -14.48 -8.64
CA THR A 40 -6.21 -15.23 -8.36
C THR A 40 -5.05 -14.69 -9.19
N VAL A 41 -5.25 -14.44 -10.49
CA VAL A 41 -4.21 -13.86 -11.36
C VAL A 41 -3.80 -12.48 -10.84
N LEU A 42 -4.75 -11.59 -10.57
CA LEU A 42 -4.45 -10.23 -10.10
C LEU A 42 -3.68 -10.22 -8.77
N ALA A 43 -4.08 -11.04 -7.79
CA ALA A 43 -3.45 -11.07 -6.47
C ALA A 43 -1.95 -11.47 -6.48
N PHE A 44 -1.50 -12.21 -7.51
CA PHE A 44 -0.12 -12.67 -7.64
C PHE A 44 0.65 -12.04 -8.82
N ALA A 45 -0.02 -11.44 -9.81
CA ALA A 45 0.62 -10.75 -10.93
C ALA A 45 0.83 -9.25 -10.68
N MET A 46 -0.08 -8.56 -9.99
CA MET A 46 0.07 -7.13 -9.67
C MET A 46 1.33 -6.79 -8.83
N PRO A 47 1.80 -7.64 -7.88
CA PRO A 47 3.07 -7.41 -7.17
C PRO A 47 4.28 -7.36 -8.11
N SER A 48 4.28 -8.14 -9.19
CA SER A 48 5.35 -8.14 -10.18
C SER A 48 5.43 -6.80 -10.94
N LEU A 49 4.34 -6.05 -11.05
CA LEU A 49 4.35 -4.71 -11.65
C LEU A 49 5.06 -3.68 -10.75
N LEU A 50 4.98 -3.82 -9.42
CA LEU A 50 5.76 -3.00 -8.48
C LEU A 50 7.26 -3.29 -8.63
N VAL A 51 7.64 -4.57 -8.71
CA VAL A 51 9.04 -4.97 -8.93
C VAL A 51 9.54 -4.47 -10.29
N ALA A 52 8.74 -4.64 -11.35
CA ALA A 52 9.07 -4.13 -12.68
C ALA A 52 9.20 -2.60 -12.72
N ALA A 53 8.37 -1.86 -11.97
CA ALA A 53 8.52 -0.41 -11.83
C ALA A 53 9.88 -0.02 -11.21
N MET A 54 10.26 -0.65 -10.09
CA MET A 54 11.52 -0.38 -9.38
C MET A 54 12.77 -0.77 -10.20
N ILE A 55 12.68 -1.80 -11.04
CA ILE A 55 13.77 -2.18 -11.95
C ILE A 55 13.84 -1.20 -13.14
N THR A 56 12.70 -0.88 -13.75
CA THR A 56 12.69 -0.10 -15.00
C THR A 56 13.01 1.37 -14.82
N THR A 57 12.75 1.99 -13.65
CA THR A 57 13.24 3.35 -13.35
C THR A 57 14.77 3.44 -13.25
N ARG A 58 15.41 2.35 -12.82
CA ARG A 58 16.87 2.21 -12.67
C ARG A 58 17.57 1.63 -13.91
N SER A 59 16.85 1.51 -15.03
CA SER A 59 17.33 0.91 -16.28
C SER A 59 17.11 1.84 -17.47
N ASP A 60 17.88 1.67 -18.55
CA ASP A 60 17.74 2.43 -19.81
C ASP A 60 16.52 2.00 -20.67
N VAL A 61 15.46 1.53 -20.00
CA VAL A 61 14.18 1.15 -20.59
C VAL A 61 13.41 2.43 -21.00
N PRO A 62 12.75 2.47 -22.17
CA PRO A 62 12.04 3.65 -22.64
C PRO A 62 11.07 4.25 -21.60
N PHE A 63 11.16 5.56 -21.37
CA PHE A 63 10.42 6.28 -20.32
C PHE A 63 8.89 6.10 -20.37
N ALA A 64 8.31 5.91 -21.56
CA ALA A 64 6.90 5.57 -21.72
C ALA A 64 6.53 4.22 -21.08
N LEU A 65 7.40 3.21 -21.18
CA LEU A 65 7.22 1.91 -20.53
C LEU A 65 7.46 2.01 -19.02
N GLN A 66 8.47 2.76 -18.57
CA GLN A 66 8.67 3.07 -17.14
C GLN A 66 7.39 3.64 -16.51
N ARG A 67 6.79 4.67 -17.14
CA ARG A 67 5.52 5.25 -16.70
C ARG A 67 4.37 4.25 -16.70
N THR A 68 4.25 3.43 -17.74
CA THR A 68 3.15 2.46 -17.92
C THR A 68 3.19 1.35 -16.86
N LEU A 69 4.38 0.94 -16.41
CA LEU A 69 4.55 -0.05 -15.33
C LEU A 69 4.45 0.59 -13.93
N ALA A 70 4.97 1.81 -13.76
CA ALA A 70 4.97 2.52 -12.49
C ALA A 70 3.56 2.80 -11.96
N TRP A 71 2.64 3.30 -12.79
CA TRP A 71 1.29 3.65 -12.33
C TRP A 71 0.53 2.45 -11.70
N PRO A 72 0.36 1.30 -12.36
CA PRO A 72 -0.33 0.15 -11.75
C PRO A 72 0.42 -0.45 -10.57
N GLY A 73 1.75 -0.59 -10.65
CA GLY A 73 2.55 -1.20 -9.58
C GLY A 73 2.54 -0.40 -8.28
N LEU A 74 2.71 0.92 -8.38
CA LEU A 74 2.73 1.82 -7.22
C LEU A 74 1.33 2.03 -6.63
N MET A 75 0.29 2.15 -7.45
CA MET A 75 -1.10 2.20 -6.96
C MET A 75 -1.50 0.89 -6.28
N TRP A 76 -1.10 -0.26 -6.83
CA TRP A 76 -1.34 -1.56 -6.19
C TRP A 76 -0.70 -1.64 -4.80
N PHE A 77 0.55 -1.19 -4.64
CA PHE A 77 1.23 -1.15 -3.34
C PHE A 77 0.43 -0.36 -2.29
N ALA A 78 0.00 0.86 -2.60
CA ALA A 78 -0.78 1.67 -1.69
C ALA A 78 -2.17 1.06 -1.37
N VAL A 79 -2.84 0.49 -2.38
CA VAL A 79 -4.11 -0.22 -2.19
C VAL A 79 -3.94 -1.45 -1.29
N VAL A 80 -2.87 -2.24 -1.47
CA VAL A 80 -2.54 -3.39 -0.63
C VAL A 80 -2.38 -3.01 0.84
N VAL A 81 -1.67 -1.91 1.14
CA VAL A 81 -1.51 -1.42 2.52
C VAL A 81 -2.87 -1.16 3.17
N TYR A 82 -3.76 -0.40 2.53
CA TYR A 82 -5.06 -0.07 3.14
C TYR A 82 -6.08 -1.21 3.11
N LEU A 83 -5.98 -2.15 2.16
CA LEU A 83 -6.73 -3.41 2.20
C LEU A 83 -6.32 -4.26 3.42
N LEU A 84 -5.02 -4.43 3.66
CA LEU A 84 -4.49 -5.21 4.79
C LEU A 84 -4.92 -4.60 6.13
N LEU A 85 -4.73 -3.29 6.31
CA LEU A 85 -5.11 -2.57 7.53
C LEU A 85 -6.61 -2.68 7.80
N THR A 86 -7.46 -2.45 6.78
CA THR A 86 -8.92 -2.52 6.96
C THR A 86 -9.39 -3.95 7.23
N LEU A 87 -8.83 -4.95 6.54
CA LEU A 87 -9.17 -6.35 6.79
C LEU A 87 -8.72 -6.83 8.18
N LEU A 88 -7.56 -6.36 8.68
CA LEU A 88 -7.10 -6.68 10.03
C LEU A 88 -8.07 -6.17 11.12
N VAL A 89 -8.53 -4.92 10.98
CA VAL A 89 -9.57 -4.34 11.86
C VAL A 89 -10.90 -5.10 11.73
N LEU A 90 -11.33 -5.41 10.50
CA LEU A 90 -12.57 -6.14 10.26
C LEU A 90 -12.53 -7.57 10.80
N GLU A 91 -11.38 -8.26 10.77
CA GLU A 91 -11.21 -9.59 11.35
C GLU A 91 -11.31 -9.59 12.87
N ALA A 92 -10.81 -8.55 13.56
CA ALA A 92 -11.00 -8.38 15.00
C ALA A 92 -12.48 -8.18 15.38
N VAL A 93 -13.25 -7.50 14.53
CA VAL A 93 -14.70 -7.25 14.73
C VAL A 93 -15.58 -8.42 14.26
N ARG A 94 -15.12 -9.22 13.29
CA ARG A 94 -15.82 -10.37 12.69
C ARG A 94 -16.44 -11.37 13.70
N PRO A 95 -15.75 -11.84 14.76
CA PRO A 95 -16.35 -12.76 15.72
C PRO A 95 -17.50 -12.14 16.52
N LEU A 96 -17.46 -10.82 16.80
CA LEU A 96 -18.56 -10.12 17.47
C LEU A 96 -19.79 -10.03 16.55
N VAL A 97 -19.60 -9.64 15.29
CA VAL A 97 -20.68 -9.58 14.28
C VAL A 97 -21.35 -10.94 14.10
N LEU A 98 -20.57 -12.02 13.98
CA LEU A 98 -21.13 -13.38 13.84
C LEU A 98 -21.89 -13.83 15.11
N ARG A 99 -21.43 -13.47 16.31
CA ARG A 99 -22.16 -13.71 17.57
C ARG A 99 -23.49 -12.94 17.62
N LEU A 100 -23.51 -11.68 17.17
CA LEU A 100 -24.72 -10.85 17.14
C LEU A 100 -25.75 -11.36 16.12
N LEU A 101 -25.32 -11.72 14.91
CA LEU A 101 -26.20 -12.30 13.89
C LEU A 101 -26.83 -13.62 14.36
N ARG A 102 -26.03 -14.53 14.94
CA ARG A 102 -26.55 -15.79 15.51
C ARG A 102 -27.56 -15.55 16.64
N ARG A 103 -27.33 -14.56 17.52
CA ARG A 103 -28.29 -14.15 18.56
C ARG A 103 -29.59 -13.57 17.98
N ARG A 104 -29.51 -12.75 16.93
CA ARG A 104 -30.71 -12.17 16.28
C ARG A 104 -31.56 -13.24 15.61
N ASP A 105 -30.94 -14.14 14.88
CA ASP A 105 -31.64 -15.17 14.13
C ASP A 105 -32.25 -16.23 15.08
N ALA A 106 -31.60 -16.54 16.21
CA ALA A 106 -32.19 -17.36 17.27
C ALA A 106 -33.41 -16.70 17.94
N ARG A 107 -33.41 -15.36 18.11
CA ARG A 107 -34.59 -14.62 18.61
C ARG A 107 -35.76 -14.64 17.61
N ARG A 108 -35.49 -14.58 16.30
CA ARG A 108 -36.52 -14.70 15.26
C ARG A 108 -37.16 -16.08 15.26
N ALA A 109 -36.35 -17.15 15.20
CA ALA A 109 -36.86 -18.52 15.28
C ALA A 109 -37.65 -18.81 16.57
N GLY A 110 -37.33 -18.14 17.68
CA GLY A 110 -38.10 -18.21 18.92
C GLY A 110 -39.44 -17.45 18.89
N ALA A 111 -39.57 -16.39 18.10
CA ALA A 111 -40.81 -15.64 17.91
C ALA A 111 -41.73 -16.37 16.91
N ASP A 112 -41.20 -16.72 15.73
CA ASP A 112 -41.88 -17.50 14.69
C ASP A 112 -42.37 -18.86 15.23
N GLY A 113 -41.66 -19.41 16.23
CA GLY A 113 -42.03 -20.65 16.93
C GLY A 113 -43.18 -20.51 17.94
N SER A 114 -43.53 -19.30 18.38
CA SER A 114 -44.63 -19.05 19.33
C SER A 114 -45.98 -18.75 18.69
N GLU A 115 -46.04 -18.53 17.37
CA GLU A 115 -47.27 -18.23 16.63
C GLU A 115 -47.93 -19.47 15.99
N ARG A 116 -47.46 -20.69 16.27
CA ARG A 116 -48.22 -21.91 15.94
C ARG A 116 -49.28 -22.17 17.02
N PRO A 117 -50.59 -22.13 16.70
CA PRO A 117 -51.61 -22.66 17.60
C PRO A 117 -51.37 -24.16 17.83
N ALA A 118 -51.73 -24.65 19.01
CA ALA A 118 -51.84 -26.10 19.20
C ALA A 118 -52.92 -26.64 18.24
N ALA A 119 -52.60 -27.70 17.50
CA ALA A 119 -53.58 -28.36 16.65
C ALA A 119 -54.57 -29.11 17.55
N GLU A 120 -55.81 -28.64 17.56
CA GLU A 120 -56.92 -29.25 18.31
C GLU A 120 -57.33 -30.57 17.66
N GLU A 121 -57.34 -31.68 18.43
CA GLU A 121 -57.74 -33.00 17.93
C GLU A 121 -59.27 -33.07 17.74
N ALA A 122 -59.73 -32.74 16.53
CA ALA A 122 -61.12 -32.95 16.12
C ALA A 122 -61.33 -34.39 15.59
N PRO A 123 -62.33 -35.14 16.10
CA PRO A 123 -62.57 -36.52 15.68
C PRO A 123 -63.26 -36.63 14.30
N ALA A 124 -63.09 -37.77 13.63
CA ALA A 124 -63.66 -38.01 12.32
C ALA A 124 -65.19 -38.16 12.34
N ALA A 125 -65.87 -37.51 11.39
CA ALA A 125 -67.29 -37.70 11.09
C ALA A 125 -67.50 -37.82 9.56
N LEU A 126 -68.57 -38.52 9.16
CA LEU A 126 -68.76 -38.98 7.77
C LEU A 126 -69.15 -37.85 6.80
N ALA A 127 -68.66 -37.94 5.57
CA ALA A 127 -69.17 -37.16 4.45
C ALA A 127 -70.49 -37.76 3.92
N THR A 128 -71.48 -36.92 3.62
CA THR A 128 -72.64 -37.28 2.79
C THR A 128 -73.07 -36.13 1.87
N THR A 129 -73.02 -36.42 0.57
CA THR A 129 -73.84 -35.88 -0.54
C THR A 129 -74.72 -34.63 -0.31
N GLY A 130 -74.49 -33.60 -1.12
CA GLY A 130 -75.48 -32.54 -1.41
C GLY A 130 -75.12 -31.79 -2.71
N SER A 131 -76.07 -31.66 -3.65
CA SER A 131 -75.86 -31.02 -4.96
C SER A 131 -77.03 -30.10 -5.28
N ALA A 132 -76.75 -28.85 -5.70
CA ALA A 132 -77.55 -28.09 -6.68
C ALA A 132 -76.91 -26.71 -7.03
N HIS A 133 -77.19 -26.27 -8.26
CA HIS A 133 -77.43 -24.92 -8.81
C HIS A 133 -77.42 -23.64 -7.93
N ALA A 134 -77.28 -22.41 -8.47
CA ALA A 134 -76.77 -21.90 -9.76
C ALA A 134 -76.79 -20.34 -9.77
N ASP A 135 -76.18 -19.74 -10.82
CA ASP A 135 -76.49 -18.43 -11.44
C ASP A 135 -76.21 -17.08 -10.75
N SER A 136 -76.20 -16.06 -11.62
CA SER A 136 -76.34 -14.60 -11.38
C SER A 136 -75.14 -13.77 -10.91
N ALA A 137 -74.42 -13.22 -11.90
CA ALA A 137 -73.92 -11.84 -11.91
C ALA A 137 -74.93 -10.95 -12.72
N PRO A 138 -74.72 -9.63 -12.97
CA PRO A 138 -73.68 -8.69 -12.49
C PRO A 138 -74.28 -7.40 -11.87
N ASP A 139 -73.47 -6.36 -11.57
CA ASP A 139 -73.57 -5.06 -12.30
C ASP A 139 -72.42 -4.05 -12.03
N ARG A 140 -72.38 -2.94 -12.78
CA ARG A 140 -71.58 -1.71 -12.58
C ARG A 140 -72.47 -0.46 -12.75
N PRO A 141 -72.17 0.66 -12.04
CA PRO A 141 -71.63 1.85 -12.75
C PRO A 141 -70.39 2.43 -12.01
N VAL A 142 -69.40 3.11 -12.60
CA VAL A 142 -69.34 4.20 -13.60
C VAL A 142 -69.74 5.58 -13.04
N THR A 143 -68.72 6.44 -12.83
CA THR A 143 -68.82 7.92 -12.85
C THR A 143 -67.51 8.53 -13.38
N SER A 144 -67.60 9.53 -14.25
CA SER A 144 -66.45 10.17 -14.91
C SER A 144 -66.72 11.64 -15.30
N VAL A 145 -65.86 12.57 -14.87
CA VAL A 145 -65.75 14.00 -15.30
C VAL A 145 -64.29 14.40 -14.96
N ALA A 146 -63.34 14.56 -15.89
CA ALA A 146 -63.10 15.70 -16.81
C ALA A 146 -62.95 17.06 -16.07
N GLY A 147 -61.87 17.86 -16.17
CA GLY A 147 -60.64 17.87 -16.98
C GLY A 147 -60.35 19.32 -17.43
N HIS A 148 -59.09 19.71 -17.78
CA HIS A 148 -58.74 20.79 -18.76
C HIS A 148 -57.20 21.06 -18.88
N THR A 149 -56.71 21.10 -20.13
CA THR A 149 -55.56 21.87 -20.70
C THR A 149 -54.20 21.98 -19.96
N GLU A 150 -53.23 21.13 -20.36
CA GLU A 150 -52.06 21.42 -21.26
C GLU A 150 -51.64 22.88 -21.63
N PRO A 151 -50.44 23.14 -22.23
CA PRO A 151 -49.49 22.20 -22.89
C PRO A 151 -47.97 22.35 -22.58
N ALA A 152 -47.16 21.36 -22.99
CA ALA A 152 -45.85 21.55 -23.68
C ALA A 152 -45.07 20.22 -23.94
N GLY A 153 -44.52 20.04 -25.16
CA GLY A 153 -43.28 19.26 -25.39
C GLY A 153 -43.37 17.92 -26.16
N ALA A 154 -43.15 17.98 -27.47
CA ALA A 154 -42.86 16.84 -28.37
C ALA A 154 -41.40 16.32 -28.23
N ALA A 155 -40.99 15.11 -28.63
CA ALA A 155 -41.71 13.90 -29.09
C ALA A 155 -40.79 12.65 -29.15
N ASP A 156 -41.42 11.50 -29.41
CA ASP A 156 -40.91 10.23 -29.97
C ASP A 156 -40.01 9.28 -29.15
N ALA A 157 -40.10 8.00 -29.55
CA ALA A 157 -39.75 6.82 -28.76
C ALA A 157 -38.78 5.85 -29.47
N ALA A 158 -38.33 4.84 -28.73
CA ALA A 158 -37.40 3.80 -29.19
C ALA A 158 -38.09 2.70 -30.03
N PRO A 159 -37.36 1.62 -30.35
CA PRO A 159 -37.72 0.37 -29.66
C PRO A 159 -36.55 -0.27 -28.87
N PRO A 160 -36.83 -0.94 -27.74
CA PRO A 160 -35.85 -1.69 -26.98
C PRO A 160 -35.71 -3.15 -27.47
N VAL A 161 -34.71 -3.85 -26.95
CA VAL A 161 -34.66 -5.33 -26.92
C VAL A 161 -34.46 -5.77 -25.48
N GLU A 162 -35.53 -6.18 -24.81
CA GLU A 162 -35.46 -6.76 -23.47
C GLU A 162 -35.09 -8.25 -23.52
N ALA A 163 -34.41 -8.72 -22.47
CA ALA A 163 -34.23 -10.13 -22.21
C ALA A 163 -35.39 -10.65 -21.35
N ALA A 164 -36.19 -11.59 -21.89
CA ALA A 164 -37.23 -12.28 -21.14
C ALA A 164 -36.73 -13.64 -20.62
N LEU A 165 -36.75 -13.83 -19.31
CA LEU A 165 -36.47 -15.11 -18.66
C LEU A 165 -37.75 -15.94 -18.56
N GLY A 166 -37.74 -17.16 -19.09
CA GLY A 166 -38.73 -18.19 -18.77
C GLY A 166 -38.31 -18.99 -17.51
N PRO A 167 -39.26 -19.49 -16.69
CA PRO A 167 -38.93 -20.21 -15.47
C PRO A 167 -38.74 -21.71 -15.71
N ASP A 168 -37.60 -22.26 -15.27
CA ASP A 168 -37.38 -23.71 -15.14
C ASP A 168 -37.90 -24.23 -13.78
N SER A 169 -38.34 -25.49 -13.78
CA SER A 169 -38.99 -26.16 -12.64
C SER A 169 -38.02 -26.75 -11.60
N ASP A 170 -38.49 -26.85 -10.35
CA ASP A 170 -37.79 -27.50 -9.24
C ASP A 170 -37.61 -29.04 -9.43
N PRO A 171 -36.72 -29.72 -8.66
CA PRO A 171 -35.97 -30.87 -9.16
C PRO A 171 -36.58 -32.27 -8.90
N ALA A 172 -36.19 -33.22 -9.74
CA ALA A 172 -36.36 -34.66 -9.52
C ALA A 172 -35.06 -35.32 -9.00
N CYS A 173 -35.21 -36.41 -8.24
CA CYS A 173 -34.10 -37.14 -7.61
C CYS A 173 -33.42 -38.14 -8.57
N GLY A 174 -32.10 -38.33 -8.45
CA GLY A 174 -31.36 -39.36 -9.19
C GLY A 174 -30.00 -39.65 -8.56
N THR A 175 -29.79 -40.91 -8.14
CA THR A 175 -28.57 -41.35 -7.42
C THR A 175 -27.63 -42.19 -8.28
N ALA A 176 -26.34 -41.85 -8.21
CA ALA A 176 -25.18 -42.73 -8.32
C ALA A 176 -25.07 -43.73 -9.48
N THR A 177 -23.97 -43.62 -10.22
CA THR A 177 -22.96 -44.71 -10.26
C THR A 177 -21.59 -44.13 -10.58
N ALA A 178 -20.54 -44.86 -10.20
CA ALA A 178 -19.16 -44.56 -10.58
C ALA A 178 -18.60 -45.76 -11.36
N VAL A 179 -17.89 -45.48 -12.44
CA VAL A 179 -17.04 -46.46 -13.15
C VAL A 179 -15.68 -45.80 -13.36
N ALA A 180 -14.62 -46.51 -12.99
CA ALA A 180 -13.26 -46.14 -13.31
C ALA A 180 -12.77 -47.05 -14.43
N ASP A 181 -11.97 -46.52 -15.35
CA ASP A 181 -11.03 -47.35 -16.09
C ASP A 181 -9.79 -46.55 -16.52
N LYS A 182 -8.66 -47.26 -16.67
CA LYS A 182 -7.38 -46.75 -17.14
C LYS A 182 -6.42 -47.90 -17.48
N PRO A 183 -6.02 -48.03 -18.75
CA PRO A 183 -4.74 -48.63 -19.10
C PRO A 183 -3.67 -47.57 -19.43
N ALA A 184 -2.42 -48.01 -19.61
CA ALA A 184 -1.30 -47.18 -20.00
C ALA A 184 -0.55 -47.80 -21.20
N THR A 185 0.25 -47.00 -21.89
CA THR A 185 1.32 -47.47 -22.78
C THR A 185 2.43 -46.42 -22.86
N ALA A 186 3.66 -46.86 -23.08
CA ALA A 186 4.84 -46.01 -23.26
C ALA A 186 5.80 -46.71 -24.24
N THR A 187 6.55 -45.98 -25.07
CA THR A 187 7.56 -46.58 -25.96
C THR A 187 8.62 -45.57 -26.44
N ALA A 188 9.86 -46.06 -26.59
CA ALA A 188 10.97 -45.56 -27.42
C ALA A 188 11.79 -44.30 -27.01
N ALA A 189 13.09 -44.38 -27.32
CA ALA A 189 14.17 -43.38 -27.30
C ALA A 189 14.89 -43.47 -28.69
N PRO A 190 16.23 -43.29 -28.93
CA PRO A 190 17.41 -42.77 -28.18
C PRO A 190 18.12 -41.65 -29.02
N PRO A 191 19.48 -41.54 -29.17
CA PRO A 191 20.66 -41.65 -28.26
C PRO A 191 21.25 -40.24 -27.92
N ALA A 192 22.19 -39.96 -27.01
CA ALA A 192 23.36 -40.61 -26.36
C ALA A 192 24.74 -40.32 -27.02
N ASP A 193 25.67 -39.65 -26.28
CA ASP A 193 27.14 -39.89 -26.16
C ASP A 193 27.88 -38.71 -25.44
N GLY A 194 29.03 -38.95 -24.76
CA GLY A 194 29.90 -37.85 -24.23
C GLY A 194 30.75 -38.01 -22.92
N ALA A 195 31.57 -39.05 -22.78
CA ALA A 195 32.74 -39.26 -21.87
C ALA A 195 33.09 -38.34 -20.64
N SER A 196 33.12 -38.95 -19.43
CA SER A 196 34.31 -39.33 -18.57
C SER A 196 35.63 -38.50 -18.50
N PRO A 197 36.55 -38.71 -17.50
CA PRO A 197 36.44 -39.32 -16.14
C PRO A 197 37.31 -38.66 -14.99
N GLY A 198 37.26 -39.24 -13.76
CA GLY A 198 38.35 -39.19 -12.74
C GLY A 198 37.95 -38.67 -11.33
N SER A 199 38.54 -39.10 -10.20
CA SER A 199 39.35 -40.31 -9.88
C SER A 199 39.35 -40.60 -8.35
N ASP A 200 39.64 -41.85 -7.96
CA ASP A 200 40.07 -42.35 -6.62
C ASP A 200 39.13 -42.13 -5.39
N GLY A 201 39.17 -42.90 -4.28
CA GLY A 201 40.09 -43.96 -3.81
C GLY A 201 40.96 -43.46 -2.64
N THR A 202 41.16 -44.16 -1.52
CA THR A 202 40.73 -45.49 -1.01
C THR A 202 40.77 -45.54 0.54
N ASN A 203 40.14 -46.52 1.19
CA ASN A 203 40.74 -47.33 2.27
C ASN A 203 39.86 -48.53 2.68
N ASN A 204 40.46 -49.53 3.34
CA ASN A 204 39.95 -50.92 3.42
C ASN A 204 40.11 -51.53 4.85
N PRO A 205 40.16 -52.87 5.09
CA PRO A 205 39.05 -53.64 5.68
C PRO A 205 39.32 -54.26 7.08
N ASP A 206 38.28 -54.91 7.65
CA ASP A 206 38.27 -56.25 8.33
C ASP A 206 36.97 -56.37 9.18
N GLY A 207 36.41 -57.54 9.55
CA GLY A 207 36.72 -58.95 9.23
C GLY A 207 35.64 -59.89 9.84
N THR A 208 35.37 -61.06 9.24
CA THR A 208 34.37 -62.09 9.65
C THR A 208 35.04 -63.28 10.39
N PRO A 209 34.41 -64.47 10.71
CA PRO A 209 33.01 -64.97 10.64
C PRO A 209 32.57 -65.62 12.02
N GLU A 210 31.70 -66.62 12.25
CA GLU A 210 30.58 -67.35 11.57
C GLU A 210 29.68 -67.99 12.68
N ARG A 211 28.43 -68.43 12.35
CA ARG A 211 27.65 -69.53 13.01
C ARG A 211 27.18 -69.39 14.47
N ASN A 212 26.23 -70.18 15.00
CA ASN A 212 25.22 -71.15 14.47
C ASN A 212 23.84 -70.73 15.08
N GLY A 213 22.64 -71.09 14.61
CA GLY A 213 22.08 -72.44 14.53
C GLY A 213 21.78 -73.02 15.93
N SER A 214 20.59 -73.52 16.30
CA SER A 214 19.28 -73.65 15.62
C SER A 214 18.24 -74.22 16.61
N HIS A 215 16.93 -73.98 16.45
CA HIS A 215 15.87 -75.01 16.70
C HIS A 215 14.50 -74.57 16.13
N ARG A 216 13.51 -75.48 16.08
CA ARG A 216 12.27 -75.40 15.28
C ARG A 216 11.05 -75.95 16.05
N LEU A 217 9.85 -75.68 15.52
CA LEU A 217 8.52 -76.28 15.80
C LEU A 217 7.70 -75.71 16.98
N GLY A 218 6.38 -75.60 16.77
CA GLY A 218 5.40 -75.08 17.72
C GLY A 218 4.20 -74.40 17.06
N THR A 219 3.28 -75.16 16.43
CA THR A 219 2.10 -74.62 15.72
C THR A 219 0.83 -74.65 16.59
N ALA A 220 0.13 -73.51 16.69
CA ALA A 220 -1.26 -73.42 17.17
C ALA A 220 -1.97 -72.22 16.50
N ALA A 221 -3.30 -72.29 16.37
CA ALA A 221 -4.12 -71.30 15.68
C ALA A 221 -4.62 -70.16 16.61
N PRO A 222 -4.93 -68.96 16.08
CA PRO A 222 -5.46 -67.85 16.87
C PRO A 222 -6.97 -67.98 17.12
N THR A 223 -7.39 -67.96 18.39
CA THR A 223 -8.80 -67.83 18.79
C THR A 223 -9.19 -66.35 18.88
N ALA A 224 -10.34 -65.96 18.32
CA ALA A 224 -10.82 -64.58 18.36
C ALA A 224 -11.54 -64.24 19.69
N PRO A 225 -11.26 -63.07 20.31
CA PRO A 225 -12.08 -62.51 21.39
C PRO A 225 -13.22 -61.62 20.85
N ALA A 226 -14.26 -61.44 21.67
CA ALA A 226 -15.48 -60.69 21.37
C ALA A 226 -15.29 -59.16 21.33
N PRO A 227 -16.18 -58.39 20.67
CA PRO A 227 -16.09 -56.93 20.62
C PRO A 227 -16.32 -56.29 22.00
N SER A 228 -15.45 -55.33 22.35
CA SER A 228 -15.60 -54.51 23.55
C SER A 228 -16.42 -53.26 23.24
N GLU A 229 -17.51 -53.06 23.98
CA GLU A 229 -18.35 -51.86 23.86
C GLU A 229 -17.54 -50.62 24.25
N THR A 230 -17.41 -49.67 23.32
CA THR A 230 -16.78 -48.37 23.57
C THR A 230 -17.88 -47.34 23.85
N PRO A 231 -17.91 -46.68 25.03
CA PRO A 231 -18.93 -45.69 25.33
C PRO A 231 -18.82 -44.51 24.36
N ALA A 232 -19.93 -44.19 23.68
CA ALA A 232 -19.97 -43.12 22.68
C ALA A 232 -19.72 -41.75 23.33
N THR A 233 -18.49 -41.25 23.23
CA THR A 233 -18.18 -39.86 23.60
C THR A 233 -18.92 -38.94 22.62
N ALA A 234 -19.94 -38.25 23.13
CA ALA A 234 -20.78 -37.34 22.37
C ALA A 234 -19.99 -36.09 21.94
N GLY A 235 -19.17 -36.25 20.89
CA GLY A 235 -18.37 -35.19 20.31
C GLY A 235 -19.28 -34.05 19.86
N ARG A 236 -19.01 -32.82 20.33
CA ARG A 236 -19.73 -31.60 19.94
C ARG A 236 -19.32 -31.15 18.53
N GLY A 237 -19.42 -32.05 17.55
CA GLY A 237 -19.28 -31.78 16.13
C GLY A 237 -20.48 -30.97 15.63
N GLY A 238 -20.48 -29.66 15.91
CA GLY A 238 -21.51 -28.77 15.43
C GLY A 238 -21.51 -28.69 13.90
N CYS A 239 -22.47 -29.34 13.25
CA CYS A 239 -22.66 -29.25 11.81
C CYS A 239 -23.01 -27.80 11.43
N ASP A 240 -22.03 -27.07 10.88
CA ASP A 240 -22.21 -25.74 10.28
C ASP A 240 -23.13 -25.85 9.05
N GLY A 241 -24.45 -25.87 9.28
CA GLY A 241 -25.46 -26.07 8.24
C GLY A 241 -25.43 -25.01 7.12
N PRO A 242 -26.13 -25.25 6.00
CA PRO A 242 -26.07 -24.40 4.80
C PRO A 242 -26.42 -22.92 5.09
N ALA A 243 -27.27 -22.66 6.09
CA ALA A 243 -27.55 -21.32 6.60
C ALA A 243 -26.29 -20.61 7.14
N ASP A 244 -25.45 -21.24 7.96
CA ASP A 244 -24.24 -20.62 8.49
C ASP A 244 -23.17 -20.45 7.40
N ALA A 245 -23.08 -21.40 6.45
CA ALA A 245 -22.27 -21.26 5.24
C ALA A 245 -22.73 -20.11 4.32
N SER A 246 -24.02 -19.76 4.32
CA SER A 246 -24.53 -18.55 3.64
C SER A 246 -24.16 -17.27 4.41
N ARG A 247 -24.37 -17.24 5.73
CA ARG A 247 -24.00 -16.11 6.62
C ARG A 247 -22.52 -15.77 6.51
N ARG A 248 -21.63 -16.77 6.53
CA ARG A 248 -20.18 -16.57 6.42
C ARG A 248 -19.76 -15.95 5.08
N ARG A 249 -20.40 -16.35 3.97
CA ARG A 249 -20.18 -15.76 2.64
C ARG A 249 -20.74 -14.34 2.54
N PHE A 250 -21.90 -14.06 3.13
CA PHE A 250 -22.45 -12.70 3.22
C PHE A 250 -21.51 -11.76 4.00
N VAL A 251 -21.07 -12.18 5.21
CA VAL A 251 -20.13 -11.39 6.04
C VAL A 251 -18.78 -11.21 5.34
N ALA A 252 -18.26 -12.23 4.64
CA ALA A 252 -17.03 -12.11 3.86
C ALA A 252 -17.18 -11.10 2.71
N ARG A 253 -18.30 -11.12 1.98
CA ARG A 253 -18.58 -10.16 0.89
C ARG A 253 -18.73 -8.74 1.42
N ALA A 254 -19.48 -8.55 2.51
CA ALA A 254 -19.60 -7.25 3.16
C ALA A 254 -18.23 -6.72 3.62
N ALA A 255 -17.40 -7.55 4.26
CA ALA A 255 -16.04 -7.16 4.67
C ALA A 255 -15.14 -6.82 3.48
N ALA A 256 -15.21 -7.58 2.37
CA ALA A 256 -14.45 -7.31 1.16
C ALA A 256 -14.87 -6.00 0.47
N ILE A 257 -16.18 -5.72 0.41
CA ILE A 257 -16.72 -4.45 -0.11
C ILE A 257 -16.24 -3.29 0.77
N THR A 258 -16.41 -3.37 2.10
CA THR A 258 -15.93 -2.34 3.03
C THR A 258 -14.43 -2.11 2.91
N ALA A 259 -13.61 -3.16 2.87
CA ALA A 259 -12.16 -3.03 2.70
C ALA A 259 -11.79 -2.38 1.37
N GLY A 260 -12.41 -2.79 0.27
CA GLY A 260 -12.21 -2.20 -1.06
C GLY A 260 -12.60 -0.71 -1.10
N THR A 261 -13.76 -0.35 -0.55
CA THR A 261 -14.23 1.04 -0.47
C THR A 261 -13.30 1.90 0.37
N VAL A 262 -12.92 1.46 1.59
CA VAL A 262 -12.01 2.21 2.47
C VAL A 262 -10.63 2.37 1.83
N ALA A 263 -10.07 1.31 1.22
CA ALA A 263 -8.78 1.41 0.54
C ALA A 263 -8.85 2.37 -0.66
N THR A 264 -9.87 2.27 -1.50
CA THR A 264 -10.04 3.15 -2.68
C THR A 264 -10.22 4.62 -2.29
N VAL A 265 -11.03 4.91 -1.28
CA VAL A 265 -11.25 6.28 -0.78
C VAL A 265 -9.97 6.84 -0.14
N THR A 266 -9.27 6.04 0.68
CA THR A 266 -8.06 6.48 1.38
C THR A 266 -6.91 6.75 0.40
N VAL A 267 -6.68 5.84 -0.55
CA VAL A 267 -5.68 6.02 -1.61
C VAL A 267 -6.07 7.19 -2.52
N GLY A 268 -7.33 7.27 -2.97
CA GLY A 268 -7.80 8.35 -3.85
C GLY A 268 -7.65 9.74 -3.22
N ALA A 269 -7.99 9.89 -1.94
CA ALA A 269 -7.77 11.14 -1.20
C ALA A 269 -6.28 11.47 -1.05
N GLY A 270 -5.45 10.49 -0.71
CA GLY A 270 -4.00 10.68 -0.60
C GLY A 270 -3.34 11.02 -1.93
N THR A 271 -3.80 10.44 -3.04
CA THR A 271 -3.36 10.76 -4.40
C THR A 271 -3.82 12.16 -4.82
N HIS A 272 -5.04 12.56 -4.49
CA HIS A 272 -5.52 13.92 -4.73
C HIS A 272 -4.64 14.98 -4.03
N SER A 273 -4.18 14.71 -2.79
CA SER A 273 -3.31 15.66 -2.07
C SER A 273 -1.99 15.96 -2.80
N VAL A 274 -1.40 14.97 -3.49
CA VAL A 274 -0.15 15.13 -4.25
C VAL A 274 -0.42 15.68 -5.65
N LEU A 275 -1.29 14.99 -6.40
CA LEU A 275 -1.42 15.19 -7.85
C LEU A 275 -2.34 16.35 -8.25
N ALA A 276 -3.25 16.78 -7.37
CA ALA A 276 -4.17 17.87 -7.64
C ALA A 276 -3.94 19.06 -6.71
N ALA A 277 -4.04 18.87 -5.39
CA ALA A 277 -3.92 19.95 -4.42
C ALA A 277 -2.49 20.53 -4.35
N GLY A 278 -1.48 19.66 -4.20
CA GLY A 278 -0.09 20.04 -3.95
C GLY A 278 0.14 20.50 -2.50
N PRO A 279 1.39 20.87 -2.16
CA PRO A 279 1.81 21.06 -0.77
C PRO A 279 1.15 22.23 -0.06
N LYS A 280 0.89 22.09 1.24
CA LYS A 280 0.44 23.18 2.11
C LYS A 280 1.63 24.06 2.51
N VAL A 281 1.46 25.38 2.43
CA VAL A 281 2.46 26.33 2.92
C VAL A 281 2.36 26.44 4.44
N LYS A 282 3.44 26.09 5.14
CA LYS A 282 3.58 26.25 6.59
C LYS A 282 4.43 27.49 6.91
N ARG A 283 4.28 28.02 8.12
CA ARG A 283 5.05 29.16 8.64
C ARG A 283 5.54 28.79 10.03
N VAL A 284 6.82 29.01 10.29
CA VAL A 284 7.50 28.68 11.55
C VAL A 284 8.47 29.81 11.88
N ASP A 285 8.37 30.40 13.05
CA ASP A 285 9.39 31.33 13.56
C ASP A 285 10.54 30.53 14.17
N VAL A 286 11.78 30.88 13.83
CA VAL A 286 13.00 30.22 14.35
C VAL A 286 13.93 31.26 14.96
N THR A 287 14.11 31.23 16.28
CA THR A 287 14.96 32.18 16.99
C THR A 287 16.42 31.70 16.98
N LEU A 288 17.31 32.52 16.41
CA LEU A 288 18.75 32.23 16.33
C LEU A 288 19.53 33.24 17.17
N ALA A 289 20.32 32.75 18.13
CA ALA A 289 20.99 33.61 19.12
C ALA A 289 22.03 34.57 18.50
N LYS A 290 22.66 34.18 17.39
CA LYS A 290 23.66 34.97 16.66
C LYS A 290 23.08 35.90 15.59
N LEU A 291 21.77 35.84 15.32
CA LEU A 291 21.18 36.56 14.18
C LEU A 291 21.16 38.07 14.46
N PRO A 292 21.73 38.91 13.57
CA PRO A 292 21.72 40.36 13.77
C PRO A 292 20.29 40.90 13.70
N PRO A 293 19.92 41.92 14.51
CA PRO A 293 18.55 42.49 14.50
C PRO A 293 18.07 42.99 13.13
N ALA A 294 18.99 43.35 12.23
CA ALA A 294 18.69 43.74 10.85
C ALA A 294 18.13 42.58 9.96
N ALA A 295 18.12 41.35 10.47
CA ALA A 295 17.61 40.15 9.79
C ALA A 295 16.40 39.51 10.49
N ASP A 296 15.82 40.14 11.52
CA ASP A 296 14.55 39.65 12.07
C ASP A 296 13.44 39.76 11.01
N GLY A 297 12.73 38.66 10.79
CA GLY A 297 11.72 38.56 9.74
C GLY A 297 12.23 38.02 8.40
N TYR A 298 13.54 37.71 8.26
CA TYR A 298 14.09 37.10 7.06
C TYR A 298 13.45 35.73 6.79
N ARG A 299 12.95 35.49 5.57
CA ARG A 299 12.21 34.27 5.20
C ARG A 299 13.03 33.33 4.33
N ILE A 300 13.38 32.18 4.90
CA ILE A 300 13.82 31.01 4.14
C ILE A 300 12.60 30.18 3.76
N THR A 301 12.40 29.91 2.47
CA THR A 301 11.42 28.91 2.01
C THR A 301 12.12 27.59 1.73
N LEU A 302 11.84 26.60 2.58
CA LEU A 302 12.35 25.23 2.49
C LEU A 302 11.46 24.36 1.61
N ILE A 303 12.09 23.65 0.69
CA ILE A 303 11.53 22.63 -0.20
C ILE A 303 12.40 21.37 -0.07
N SER A 304 11.81 20.17 -0.17
CA SER A 304 12.52 18.89 -0.24
C SER A 304 11.60 17.83 -0.85
N ASP A 305 12.14 16.64 -1.12
CA ASP A 305 11.38 15.41 -1.37
C ASP A 305 10.29 15.58 -2.45
N ILE A 306 10.69 16.13 -3.61
CA ILE A 306 9.80 16.28 -4.77
C ILE A 306 9.62 14.94 -5.49
N HIS A 307 10.68 14.14 -5.61
CA HIS A 307 10.71 12.85 -6.34
C HIS A 307 10.06 12.92 -7.73
N MET A 308 10.51 13.87 -8.55
CA MET A 308 10.16 13.93 -9.96
C MET A 308 10.50 12.59 -10.61
N SER A 309 9.55 12.00 -11.32
CA SER A 309 9.58 10.56 -11.64
C SER A 309 8.66 10.26 -12.84
N PRO A 310 8.55 8.99 -13.30
CA PRO A 310 7.57 8.66 -14.35
C PRO A 310 6.11 8.98 -13.97
N VAL A 311 5.81 9.07 -12.67
CA VAL A 311 4.49 9.41 -12.12
C VAL A 311 4.38 10.87 -11.62
N ILE A 312 5.41 11.41 -10.97
CA ILE A 312 5.48 12.84 -10.57
C ILE A 312 6.06 13.66 -11.74
N GLY A 313 5.17 14.11 -12.63
CA GLY A 313 5.52 14.92 -13.79
C GLY A 313 5.51 16.44 -13.55
N ARG A 314 5.96 17.18 -14.58
CA ARG A 314 6.09 18.66 -14.65
C ARG A 314 4.97 19.47 -13.99
N GLY A 315 3.72 19.01 -14.06
CA GLY A 315 2.58 19.71 -13.46
C GLY A 315 2.59 19.76 -11.93
N VAL A 316 3.21 18.77 -11.27
CA VAL A 316 3.41 18.77 -9.82
C VAL A 316 4.51 19.78 -9.46
N THR A 317 5.68 19.67 -10.10
CA THR A 317 6.80 20.61 -9.95
C THR A 317 6.39 22.05 -10.19
N GLN A 318 5.58 22.29 -11.23
CA GLN A 318 5.06 23.62 -11.56
C GLN A 318 4.27 24.24 -10.39
N ARG A 319 3.35 23.50 -9.77
CA ARG A 319 2.57 23.98 -8.60
C ARG A 319 3.43 24.14 -7.35
N ILE A 320 4.46 23.31 -7.17
CA ILE A 320 5.42 23.47 -6.05
C ILE A 320 6.15 24.81 -6.18
N VAL A 321 6.67 25.11 -7.38
CA VAL A 321 7.35 26.38 -7.68
C VAL A 321 6.42 27.58 -7.56
N GLU A 322 5.18 27.47 -8.03
CA GLU A 322 4.18 28.54 -7.92
C GLU A 322 3.79 28.82 -6.46
N ARG A 323 3.65 27.76 -5.63
CA ARG A 323 3.42 27.88 -4.18
C ARG A 323 4.64 28.44 -3.43
N ALA A 324 5.85 28.07 -3.84
CA ALA A 324 7.10 28.59 -3.25
C ALA A 324 7.31 30.07 -3.57
N ASN A 325 7.16 30.48 -4.84
CA ASN A 325 7.27 31.90 -5.21
C ASN A 325 6.21 32.78 -4.53
N ALA A 326 5.02 32.23 -4.25
CA ALA A 326 3.94 32.92 -3.54
C ALA A 326 4.20 33.14 -2.04
N THR A 327 5.35 32.71 -1.49
CA THR A 327 5.77 33.08 -0.12
C THR A 327 6.53 34.41 -0.07
N ASP A 328 6.91 34.96 -1.24
CA ASP A 328 7.87 36.07 -1.39
C ASP A 328 9.18 35.81 -0.61
N PRO A 329 9.93 34.75 -0.93
CA PRO A 329 11.07 34.34 -0.12
C PRO A 329 12.27 35.26 -0.28
N ASP A 330 12.98 35.46 0.82
CA ASP A 330 14.26 36.17 0.81
C ASP A 330 15.37 35.19 0.34
N LEU A 331 15.29 33.92 0.73
CA LEU A 331 16.07 32.78 0.20
C LEU A 331 15.19 31.53 0.01
N ILE A 332 15.49 30.70 -1.00
CA ILE A 332 14.92 29.34 -1.12
C ILE A 332 16.02 28.32 -0.83
N ALA A 333 15.73 27.39 0.08
CA ALA A 333 16.59 26.25 0.40
C ALA A 333 15.93 24.97 -0.09
N ILE A 334 16.69 24.11 -0.78
CA ILE A 334 16.24 22.83 -1.29
C ILE A 334 17.06 21.71 -0.64
N ALA A 335 16.46 20.96 0.27
CA ALA A 335 17.11 19.91 1.05
C ALA A 335 16.90 18.52 0.42
N GLY A 336 17.53 18.29 -0.73
CA GLY A 336 17.61 16.99 -1.41
C GLY A 336 16.32 16.44 -2.03
N ASP A 337 16.49 15.28 -2.66
CA ASP A 337 15.45 14.38 -3.17
C ASP A 337 14.47 15.05 -4.16
N LEU A 338 15.06 15.65 -5.18
CA LEU A 338 14.34 16.22 -6.31
C LEU A 338 13.85 15.16 -7.30
N VAL A 339 14.52 14.00 -7.43
CA VAL A 339 14.43 13.13 -8.62
C VAL A 339 14.52 11.61 -8.34
N ASP A 340 13.68 10.82 -9.00
CA ASP A 340 13.76 9.34 -9.07
C ASP A 340 14.14 8.89 -10.50
N GLY A 341 15.29 9.33 -11.02
CA GLY A 341 15.81 8.92 -12.34
C GLY A 341 16.68 9.94 -13.06
N GLN A 342 17.25 9.56 -14.21
CA GLN A 342 18.26 10.33 -14.95
C GLN A 342 17.72 11.62 -15.63
N VAL A 343 18.59 12.63 -15.86
CA VAL A 343 18.22 13.94 -16.43
C VAL A 343 17.60 13.79 -17.82
N LYS A 344 18.11 12.87 -18.64
CA LYS A 344 17.59 12.60 -19.99
C LYS A 344 16.07 12.34 -20.04
N ASN A 345 15.52 11.72 -19.00
CA ASN A 345 14.09 11.43 -18.87
C ASN A 345 13.32 12.56 -18.15
N LEU A 346 13.92 13.15 -17.11
CA LEU A 346 13.19 13.99 -16.14
C LEU A 346 13.46 15.50 -16.23
N ARG A 347 14.40 15.97 -17.06
CA ARG A 347 14.64 17.41 -17.30
C ARG A 347 13.36 18.19 -17.66
N GLY A 348 12.43 17.56 -18.37
CA GLY A 348 11.12 18.15 -18.68
C GLY A 348 10.20 18.30 -17.47
N ALA A 349 10.36 17.47 -16.42
CA ALA A 349 9.70 17.62 -15.13
C ALA A 349 10.42 18.65 -14.24
N ALA A 350 11.76 18.73 -14.31
CA ALA A 350 12.59 19.66 -13.56
C ALA A 350 12.54 21.11 -14.07
N GLN A 351 12.26 21.33 -15.37
CA GLN A 351 12.20 22.65 -16.02
C GLN A 351 11.51 23.77 -15.20
N PRO A 352 10.38 23.54 -14.49
CA PRO A 352 9.74 24.60 -13.72
C PRO A 352 10.60 25.15 -12.57
N LEU A 353 11.56 24.37 -12.04
CA LEU A 353 12.44 24.79 -10.94
C LEU A 353 13.30 26.01 -11.31
N GLY A 354 13.69 26.15 -12.58
CA GLY A 354 14.36 27.35 -13.11
C GLY A 354 13.44 28.59 -13.18
N ARG A 355 12.24 28.53 -12.59
CA ARG A 355 11.35 29.68 -12.33
C ARG A 355 11.20 29.98 -10.83
N LEU A 356 11.91 29.29 -9.94
CA LEU A 356 12.00 29.66 -8.52
C LEU A 356 12.61 31.07 -8.40
N ARG A 357 12.10 31.88 -7.47
CA ARG A 357 12.51 33.28 -7.28
C ARG A 357 12.62 33.60 -5.80
N ALA A 358 13.80 34.06 -5.41
CA ALA A 358 14.13 34.60 -4.09
C ALA A 358 15.09 35.78 -4.25
N ARG A 359 15.30 36.56 -3.18
CA ARG A 359 16.10 37.80 -3.23
C ARG A 359 17.62 37.54 -3.20
N GLU A 360 18.05 36.60 -2.38
CA GLU A 360 19.47 36.21 -2.23
C GLU A 360 19.81 34.89 -2.94
N GLY A 361 18.82 34.14 -3.43
CA GLY A 361 19.04 33.01 -4.35
C GLY A 361 18.30 31.72 -3.99
N VAL A 362 18.59 30.67 -4.77
CA VAL A 362 18.03 29.32 -4.63
C VAL A 362 19.19 28.35 -4.42
N PHE A 363 19.28 27.78 -3.22
CA PHE A 363 20.38 26.93 -2.78
C PHE A 363 19.93 25.48 -2.65
N PHE A 364 20.80 24.54 -3.01
CA PHE A 364 20.52 23.11 -3.01
C PHE A 364 21.68 22.30 -2.44
N ALA A 365 21.35 21.32 -1.60
CA ALA A 365 22.24 20.24 -1.19
C ALA A 365 21.61 18.89 -1.56
N THR A 366 22.42 17.89 -1.89
CA THR A 366 21.93 16.58 -2.36
C THR A 366 21.19 15.81 -1.27
N GLY A 367 20.22 14.99 -1.70
CA GLY A 367 19.66 13.88 -0.93
C GLY A 367 20.10 12.54 -1.50
N ASN A 368 19.72 11.44 -0.86
CA ASN A 368 20.14 10.10 -1.29
C ASN A 368 19.59 9.73 -2.69
N HIS A 369 18.48 10.33 -3.12
CA HIS A 369 17.91 10.05 -4.44
C HIS A 369 18.66 10.69 -5.61
N GLU A 370 19.44 11.75 -5.39
CA GLU A 370 20.33 12.27 -6.44
C GLU A 370 21.45 11.26 -6.76
N TYR A 371 22.07 10.65 -5.74
CA TYR A 371 23.09 9.61 -5.93
C TYR A 371 22.50 8.38 -6.65
N TYR A 372 21.28 7.97 -6.30
CA TYR A 372 20.56 6.90 -7.02
C TYR A 372 20.14 7.25 -8.46
N SER A 373 20.28 8.52 -8.87
CA SER A 373 19.76 9.06 -10.14
C SER A 373 20.84 9.62 -11.08
N GLY A 374 22.12 9.59 -10.70
CA GLY A 374 23.23 10.20 -11.43
C GLY A 374 23.50 11.65 -10.98
N TYR A 375 24.03 11.80 -9.77
CA TYR A 375 24.13 13.09 -9.09
C TYR A 375 25.02 14.11 -9.82
N GLU A 376 26.04 13.71 -10.58
CA GLU A 376 26.86 14.65 -11.36
C GLU A 376 26.08 15.27 -12.53
N GLU A 377 25.26 14.47 -13.24
CA GLU A 377 24.41 14.96 -14.34
C GLU A 377 23.36 15.93 -13.76
N TRP A 378 22.76 15.57 -12.63
CA TRP A 378 21.76 16.41 -11.95
C TRP A 378 22.33 17.71 -11.39
N ASN A 379 23.46 17.67 -10.67
CA ASN A 379 24.11 18.87 -10.17
C ASN A 379 24.52 19.81 -11.32
N SER A 380 25.04 19.26 -12.42
CA SER A 380 25.37 20.03 -13.63
C SER A 380 24.12 20.66 -14.28
N HIS A 381 23.00 19.93 -14.32
CA HIS A 381 21.74 20.44 -14.86
C HIS A 381 21.09 21.52 -13.98
N LEU A 382 21.09 21.33 -12.66
CA LEU A 382 20.56 22.28 -11.67
C LEU A 382 21.33 23.60 -11.72
N ALA A 383 22.67 23.54 -11.69
CA ALA A 383 23.51 24.73 -11.77
C ALA A 383 23.43 25.40 -13.16
N GLY A 384 23.75 24.67 -14.22
CA GLY A 384 23.96 25.24 -15.56
C GLY A 384 22.69 25.58 -16.33
N ALA A 385 21.61 24.81 -16.19
CA ALA A 385 20.38 24.97 -16.99
C ALA A 385 19.19 25.53 -16.19
N LEU A 386 19.23 25.47 -14.86
CA LEU A 386 18.14 25.92 -13.98
C LEU A 386 18.57 27.06 -13.02
N GLY A 387 19.86 27.41 -12.96
CA GLY A 387 20.36 28.54 -12.16
C GLY A 387 20.32 28.33 -10.64
N ILE A 388 20.34 27.08 -10.19
CA ILE A 388 20.27 26.71 -8.77
C ILE A 388 21.68 26.52 -8.21
N ARG A 389 22.00 27.20 -7.10
CA ARG A 389 23.30 27.11 -6.45
C ARG A 389 23.43 25.81 -5.67
N VAL A 390 24.02 24.81 -6.31
CA VAL A 390 24.43 23.56 -5.67
C VAL A 390 25.59 23.84 -4.70
N LEU A 391 25.48 23.33 -3.47
CA LEU A 391 26.50 23.40 -2.41
C LEU A 391 26.99 21.98 -2.08
N ARG A 392 28.22 21.61 -2.46
CA ARG A 392 28.80 20.26 -2.27
C ARG A 392 29.91 20.25 -1.23
N ASN A 393 29.54 20.13 0.05
CA ASN A 393 30.41 20.41 1.18
C ASN A 393 31.02 21.83 1.05
N GLU A 394 30.13 22.79 0.80
CA GLU A 394 30.43 24.20 0.50
C GLU A 394 29.61 25.13 1.41
N ARG A 395 30.09 26.38 1.52
CA ARG A 395 29.41 27.49 2.20
C ARG A 395 29.40 28.71 1.30
N GLU A 396 28.33 29.49 1.38
CA GLU A 396 28.25 30.82 0.82
C GLU A 396 27.96 31.83 1.94
N GLU A 397 28.75 32.91 2.01
CA GLU A 397 28.57 33.96 3.01
C GLU A 397 27.52 34.95 2.51
N LEU A 398 26.33 34.94 3.13
CA LEU A 398 25.26 35.89 2.81
C LEU A 398 25.37 37.15 3.68
N ARG A 399 24.44 38.09 3.52
CA ARG A 399 24.47 39.39 4.24
C ARG A 399 24.45 39.26 5.77
N HIS A 400 23.76 38.24 6.30
CA HIS A 400 23.40 38.16 7.72
C HIS A 400 23.72 36.83 8.42
N PHE A 401 23.95 35.77 7.64
CA PHE A 401 24.29 34.43 8.10
C PHE A 401 25.00 33.68 6.97
N ASP A 402 25.55 32.51 7.27
CA ASP A 402 26.22 31.65 6.30
C ASP A 402 25.27 30.54 5.89
N ILE A 403 25.02 30.38 4.59
CA ILE A 403 24.30 29.21 4.06
C ILE A 403 25.33 28.12 3.75
N VAL A 404 25.10 26.91 4.25
CA VAL A 404 26.03 25.78 4.18
C VAL A 404 25.30 24.60 3.58
N GLY A 405 25.94 23.84 2.71
CA GLY A 405 25.38 22.60 2.16
C GLY A 405 26.41 21.48 2.20
N VAL A 406 26.00 20.33 2.74
CA VAL A 406 26.78 19.09 2.72
C VAL A 406 26.14 18.07 1.79
N ASN A 407 26.96 17.18 1.26
CA ASN A 407 26.49 16.05 0.48
C ASN A 407 25.63 15.11 1.35
N ASP A 408 24.76 14.31 0.74
CA ASP A 408 24.06 13.24 1.44
C ASP A 408 25.01 12.09 1.87
N LEU A 409 24.65 11.37 2.94
CA LEU A 409 25.36 10.18 3.42
C LEU A 409 25.53 9.08 2.34
N ALA A 410 24.58 8.93 1.41
CA ALA A 410 24.70 8.03 0.26
C ALA A 410 25.84 8.41 -0.72
N GLY A 411 26.39 9.62 -0.60
CA GLY A 411 27.61 10.03 -1.28
C GLY A 411 28.86 9.25 -0.85
N GLU A 412 28.88 8.62 0.33
CA GLU A 412 30.01 7.81 0.78
C GLU A 412 30.29 6.63 -0.17
N GLU A 413 29.24 5.94 -0.63
CA GLU A 413 29.34 4.85 -1.63
C GLU A 413 29.90 5.33 -2.99
N HIS A 414 29.93 6.65 -3.22
CA HIS A 414 30.35 7.30 -4.46
C HIS A 414 31.67 8.09 -4.32
N GLY A 415 32.30 8.09 -3.13
CA GLY A 415 33.49 8.90 -2.84
C GLY A 415 33.21 10.40 -2.67
N ASP A 416 31.95 10.78 -2.47
CA ASP A 416 31.42 12.15 -2.34
C ASP A 416 30.68 12.30 -1.00
N ALA A 417 31.23 11.74 0.08
CA ALA A 417 30.65 11.77 1.44
C ALA A 417 30.38 13.19 1.97
N PRO A 418 29.50 13.38 2.98
CA PRO A 418 29.43 14.64 3.72
C PRO A 418 30.76 15.03 4.36
N ASP A 419 31.06 16.33 4.36
CA ASP A 419 32.25 16.93 4.98
C ASP A 419 31.87 18.33 5.49
N LEU A 420 31.18 18.36 6.64
CA LEU A 420 30.84 19.61 7.30
C LEU A 420 32.07 20.41 7.79
N PRO A 421 33.17 19.78 8.29
CA PRO A 421 34.40 20.50 8.63
C PRO A 421 34.96 21.34 7.48
N LYS A 422 35.03 20.78 6.27
CA LYS A 422 35.42 21.50 5.04
C LYS A 422 34.43 22.60 4.69
N ALA A 423 33.12 22.32 4.72
CA ALA A 423 32.08 23.30 4.39
C ALA A 423 32.15 24.53 5.32
N LEU A 424 32.45 24.33 6.60
CA LEU A 424 32.56 25.40 7.60
C LEU A 424 33.96 26.04 7.69
N ALA A 425 34.95 25.59 6.90
CA ALA A 425 36.33 26.03 7.00
C ALA A 425 36.48 27.55 6.80
N GLY A 426 37.16 28.22 7.75
CA GLY A 426 37.47 29.65 7.68
C GLY A 426 36.28 30.61 7.88
N ARG A 427 35.13 30.15 8.42
CA ARG A 427 33.99 31.04 8.76
C ARG A 427 34.25 31.86 10.02
N ASP A 428 33.56 32.99 10.18
CA ASP A 428 33.43 33.64 11.50
C ASP A 428 32.42 32.87 12.36
N GLY A 429 32.89 32.30 13.47
CA GLY A 429 32.03 31.57 14.42
C GLY A 429 30.95 32.43 15.09
N LYS A 430 31.07 33.77 15.05
CA LYS A 430 30.07 34.72 15.56
C LYS A 430 28.86 34.85 14.66
N ARG A 431 28.98 34.52 13.36
CA ARG A 431 27.87 34.55 12.41
C ARG A 431 27.00 33.28 12.58
N PRO A 432 25.66 33.35 12.38
CA PRO A 432 24.84 32.15 12.33
C PRO A 432 25.25 31.29 11.14
N ALA A 433 25.29 29.97 11.31
CA ALA A 433 25.38 29.02 10.20
C ALA A 433 24.04 28.29 10.04
N VAL A 434 23.47 28.36 8.83
CA VAL A 434 22.27 27.62 8.42
C VAL A 434 22.70 26.51 7.47
N LEU A 435 22.54 25.26 7.88
CA LEU A 435 22.91 24.07 7.15
C LEU A 435 21.71 23.50 6.38
N ILE A 436 21.88 23.27 5.08
CA ILE A 436 21.05 22.37 4.29
C ILE A 436 21.72 20.99 4.34
N ALA A 437 21.05 20.02 4.95
CA ALA A 437 21.47 18.63 4.99
C ALA A 437 20.22 17.77 4.87
N HIS A 438 20.12 16.96 3.82
CA HIS A 438 18.87 16.25 3.48
C HIS A 438 18.36 15.37 4.64
N GLN A 439 19.22 14.52 5.19
CA GLN A 439 18.86 13.62 6.30
C GLN A 439 18.94 14.30 7.68
N PRO A 440 17.89 14.16 8.53
CA PRO A 440 17.92 14.59 9.93
C PRO A 440 19.08 14.01 10.75
N ALA A 441 19.65 12.87 10.35
CA ALA A 441 20.74 12.17 11.04
C ALA A 441 22.01 13.03 11.22
N MET A 442 22.26 14.02 10.36
CA MET A 442 23.44 14.91 10.45
C MET A 442 23.46 15.82 11.69
N ILE A 443 22.39 15.85 12.49
CA ILE A 443 22.20 16.83 13.58
C ILE A 443 23.27 16.79 14.68
N ASP A 444 23.79 15.62 15.02
CA ASP A 444 24.85 15.52 16.03
C ASP A 444 26.21 16.05 15.51
N GLU A 445 26.50 15.94 14.21
CA GLU A 445 27.69 16.57 13.59
C GLU A 445 27.49 18.08 13.45
N ALA A 446 26.31 18.52 12.98
CA ALA A 446 25.94 19.93 12.90
C ALA A 446 26.11 20.65 14.25
N LYS A 447 25.68 19.99 15.33
CA LYS A 447 25.87 20.42 16.72
C LYS A 447 27.34 20.48 17.14
N GLN A 448 28.14 19.45 16.82
CA GLN A 448 29.58 19.43 17.14
C GLN A 448 30.35 20.58 16.47
N HIS A 449 29.95 21.00 15.27
CA HIS A 449 30.59 22.12 14.55
C HIS A 449 29.88 23.49 14.72
N GLY A 450 28.95 23.59 15.68
CA GLY A 450 28.35 24.86 16.09
C GLY A 450 27.47 25.52 15.01
N VAL A 451 26.75 24.70 14.24
CA VAL A 451 25.65 25.13 13.35
C VAL A 451 24.49 25.65 14.20
N ASP A 452 23.81 26.70 13.75
CA ASP A 452 22.71 27.33 14.49
C ASP A 452 21.34 26.74 14.10
N LEU A 453 21.19 26.36 12.82
CA LEU A 453 19.98 25.74 12.26
C LEU A 453 20.32 24.73 11.17
N GLN A 454 19.78 23.52 11.25
CA GLN A 454 19.76 22.54 10.16
C GLN A 454 18.37 22.47 9.52
N LEU A 455 18.33 22.38 8.19
CA LEU A 455 17.14 22.23 7.35
C LEU A 455 17.19 20.88 6.63
N SER A 456 16.18 20.04 6.85
CA SER A 456 16.13 18.65 6.38
C SER A 456 14.76 18.24 5.83
N GLY A 457 14.77 17.19 4.99
CA GLY A 457 13.60 16.50 4.44
C GLY A 457 13.60 15.03 4.86
N HIS A 458 13.69 14.13 3.87
CA HIS A 458 13.92 12.68 3.97
C HIS A 458 12.79 11.85 4.63
N THR A 459 12.22 12.29 5.75
CA THR A 459 11.30 11.46 6.54
C THR A 459 9.93 11.28 5.88
N HIS A 460 9.54 12.18 4.97
CA HIS A 460 8.18 12.39 4.48
C HIS A 460 7.08 12.56 5.56
N GLY A 461 7.43 12.73 6.83
CA GLY A 461 6.52 12.49 7.96
C GLY A 461 5.96 11.04 8.01
N GLY A 462 6.63 10.08 7.37
CA GLY A 462 6.24 8.68 7.20
C GLY A 462 5.23 8.40 6.07
N GLN A 463 4.94 9.40 5.23
CA GLN A 463 4.09 9.39 4.01
C GLN A 463 2.69 8.76 4.10
N MET A 464 2.58 7.46 4.38
CA MET A 464 1.36 6.66 4.42
C MET A 464 1.19 6.04 5.81
N PHE A 465 0.25 6.52 6.62
CA PHE A 465 -0.12 5.91 7.91
C PHE A 465 -0.35 4.39 7.76
N PRO A 466 0.21 3.52 8.64
CA PRO A 466 0.90 3.82 9.91
C PRO A 466 2.43 4.01 9.80
N GLY A 467 2.99 4.23 8.60
CA GLY A 467 4.44 4.38 8.36
C GLY A 467 5.10 5.51 9.17
N ASN A 468 4.34 6.51 9.61
CA ASN A 468 4.76 7.56 10.55
C ASN A 468 5.37 7.01 11.86
N PHE A 469 4.93 5.86 12.36
CA PHE A 469 5.51 5.28 13.58
C PHE A 469 6.87 4.64 13.31
N LEU A 470 7.07 4.03 12.14
CA LEU A 470 8.36 3.47 11.74
C LEU A 470 9.37 4.59 11.44
N ALA A 471 8.94 5.64 10.73
CA ALA A 471 9.77 6.80 10.46
C ALA A 471 10.20 7.54 11.74
N ALA A 472 9.31 7.64 12.75
CA ALA A 472 9.62 8.23 14.06
C ALA A 472 10.62 7.41 14.90
N LEU A 473 10.71 6.09 14.66
CA LEU A 473 11.70 5.22 15.32
C LEU A 473 13.06 5.18 14.60
N ALA A 474 13.10 5.66 13.35
CA ALA A 474 14.29 5.62 12.48
C ALA A 474 14.98 6.98 12.31
N ASN A 475 14.41 8.09 12.83
CA ASN A 475 14.93 9.45 12.66
C ASN A 475 14.97 10.19 14.00
N PRO A 476 15.96 11.08 14.26
CA PRO A 476 16.05 11.84 15.51
C PRO A 476 14.85 12.79 15.70
N THR A 477 14.40 13.44 14.62
CA THR A 477 13.16 14.23 14.54
C THR A 477 12.33 13.68 13.39
N LEU A 478 11.04 13.38 13.59
CA LEU A 478 10.16 13.01 12.48
C LEU A 478 9.79 14.21 11.61
N VAL A 479 9.36 15.30 12.23
CA VAL A 479 8.84 16.49 11.54
C VAL A 479 8.63 17.67 12.51
N GLY A 480 8.93 18.89 12.06
CA GLY A 480 8.79 20.12 12.85
C GLY A 480 10.13 20.71 13.27
N LEU A 481 10.10 21.64 14.23
CA LEU A 481 11.26 22.31 14.81
C LEU A 481 11.61 21.67 16.16
N GLU A 482 12.82 21.14 16.30
CA GLU A 482 13.35 20.58 17.54
C GLU A 482 14.75 21.18 17.84
N ARG A 483 15.26 21.03 19.08
CA ARG A 483 16.49 21.69 19.54
C ARG A 483 17.46 20.71 20.20
N TYR A 484 18.70 20.73 19.74
CA TYR A 484 19.77 19.80 20.08
C TYR A 484 20.95 20.54 20.72
N GLY A 485 20.75 21.04 21.94
CA GLY A 485 21.68 21.97 22.58
C GLY A 485 21.42 23.39 22.06
N ASP A 486 22.38 23.97 21.34
CA ASP A 486 22.20 25.30 20.71
C ASP A 486 21.79 25.25 19.25
N THR A 487 22.05 24.14 18.55
CA THR A 487 21.58 23.88 17.20
C THR A 487 20.08 23.57 17.21
N GLN A 488 19.34 24.12 16.25
CA GLN A 488 17.96 23.72 15.96
C GLN A 488 17.92 22.86 14.70
N LEU A 489 16.99 21.91 14.65
CA LEU A 489 16.71 21.08 13.49
C LEU A 489 15.28 21.36 13.03
N TYR A 490 15.10 21.71 11.76
CA TYR A 490 13.78 21.72 11.13
C TYR A 490 13.67 20.63 10.07
N VAL A 491 12.72 19.71 10.28
CA VAL A 491 12.37 18.64 9.33
C VAL A 491 11.01 18.95 8.70
N THR A 492 10.99 19.16 7.39
CA THR A 492 9.74 19.34 6.63
C THR A 492 9.21 17.98 6.13
N ARG A 493 7.93 17.86 5.76
CA ARG A 493 7.40 16.60 5.18
C ARG A 493 7.73 16.44 3.70
N GLY A 494 8.23 17.48 3.06
CA GLY A 494 8.54 17.50 1.63
C GLY A 494 7.34 17.78 0.75
N ALA A 495 7.62 18.26 -0.46
CA ALA A 495 6.63 18.86 -1.34
C ALA A 495 5.96 17.87 -2.32
N GLY A 496 6.61 16.73 -2.61
CA GLY A 496 6.12 15.68 -3.50
C GLY A 496 5.78 14.38 -2.75
N SER A 497 6.24 13.24 -3.27
CA SER A 497 6.05 11.92 -2.63
C SER A 497 6.97 10.87 -3.26
N TRP A 498 7.71 10.12 -2.44
CA TRP A 498 8.52 9.01 -2.93
C TRP A 498 7.64 7.80 -3.32
N GLY A 499 7.96 7.14 -4.43
CA GLY A 499 7.27 5.94 -4.88
C GLY A 499 5.80 6.21 -5.21
N PRO A 500 4.82 5.64 -4.48
CA PRO A 500 3.41 5.89 -4.76
C PRO A 500 3.02 7.36 -4.53
N PRO A 501 2.37 8.04 -5.50
CA PRO A 501 1.77 9.34 -5.30
C PRO A 501 0.52 9.23 -4.41
N VAL A 502 0.73 9.02 -3.12
CA VAL A 502 -0.26 8.80 -2.07
C VAL A 502 0.30 9.31 -0.74
N ARG A 503 -0.37 10.27 -0.09
CA ARG A 503 -0.03 10.69 1.28
C ARG A 503 -1.24 10.57 2.22
N VAL A 504 -1.05 9.97 3.39
CA VAL A 504 -2.12 9.70 4.36
C VAL A 504 -1.57 9.94 5.77
N GLY A 505 -2.11 10.94 6.48
CA GLY A 505 -1.59 11.39 7.79
C GLY A 505 -0.32 12.26 7.72
N ALA A 506 0.31 12.36 6.56
CA ALA A 506 1.57 13.10 6.37
C ALA A 506 1.53 14.00 5.12
N GLU A 507 0.54 14.91 5.07
CA GLU A 507 0.31 15.85 3.95
C GLU A 507 1.59 16.55 3.45
N PRO A 508 1.81 16.71 2.12
CA PRO A 508 2.98 17.39 1.61
C PRO A 508 3.03 18.86 2.04
N ASP A 509 4.22 19.41 2.25
CA ASP A 509 4.42 20.80 2.66
C ASP A 509 5.59 21.51 1.98
N ILE A 510 5.52 22.84 2.05
CA ILE A 510 6.59 23.81 1.80
C ILE A 510 6.62 24.67 3.06
N THR A 511 7.77 24.87 3.69
CA THR A 511 7.84 25.62 4.95
C THR A 511 8.54 26.96 4.75
N VAL A 512 7.89 28.05 5.17
CA VAL A 512 8.53 29.36 5.36
C VAL A 512 9.05 29.43 6.79
N LEU A 513 10.36 29.33 6.95
CA LEU A 513 11.04 29.60 8.21
C LEU A 513 11.35 31.09 8.28
N THR A 514 10.80 31.76 9.28
CA THR A 514 11.02 33.19 9.53
C THR A 514 12.05 33.31 10.64
N LEU A 515 13.25 33.79 10.30
CA LEU A 515 14.35 33.90 11.26
C LEU A 515 14.07 35.06 12.23
N ARG A 516 14.30 34.81 13.52
CA ARG A 516 14.13 35.79 14.60
C ARG A 516 15.43 36.03 15.34
N ALA A 517 15.68 37.28 15.69
CA ALA A 517 16.82 37.64 16.53
C ALA A 517 16.57 37.15 17.97
N GLY A 518 17.62 36.64 18.60
CA GLY A 518 17.60 36.41 20.05
C GLY A 518 17.32 37.72 20.79
N ARG A 519 16.52 37.69 21.85
CA ARG A 519 16.43 38.82 22.78
C ARG A 519 17.72 38.86 23.61
N SER A 520 18.48 39.94 23.44
CA SER A 520 19.66 40.31 24.24
C SER A 520 19.28 40.70 25.67
#